data_AF-A0A972VED7-F1
#
_entry.id   AF-A0A972VED7-F1
#
_cell.length_a   1.000
_cell.length_b   1.000
_cell.length_c   1.000
_cell.angle_alpha   90.00
_cell.angle_beta   90.00
_cell.angle_gamma   90.00
#
_symmetry.space_group_name_H-M   'P 1'
#
loop_
_entity.id
_entity.type
_entity.pdbx_description
1 polymer ?
#
loop_
_entity_poly.entity_id
_entity_poly.type
_entity_poly.pdbx_seq_one_letter_code
_entity_poly.pdbx_strand_id
1 'polypeptide(L)' 'MSTRLTDTCQLNGGVDYRFEDDSRQGQTRGFQYDAELAYTYRQLSARIGAEFNRLNRLDHERESVFLYMRLKRSF' A
#
# COMPACT_ATOMS: atom_id res chain seq x y z
N MET A 1 -3.50 -5.33 8.47
CA MET A 1 -4.60 -5.12 9.45
C MET A 1 -5.76 -4.44 8.75
N SER A 2 -6.99 -4.74 9.17
CA SER A 2 -8.19 -4.09 8.61
C SER A 2 -9.18 -3.78 9.71
N THR A 3 -9.75 -2.58 9.67
CA THR A 3 -10.73 -2.08 10.64
C THR A 3 -11.90 -1.47 9.91
N ARG A 4 -13.11 -1.91 10.26
CA ARG A 4 -14.34 -1.30 9.75
C ARG A 4 -14.67 -0.07 10.59
N LEU A 5 -14.77 1.10 9.93
CA LEU A 5 -15.13 2.37 10.58
C LEU A 5 -16.65 2.55 10.60
N THR A 6 -17.31 2.22 9.48
CA THR A 6 -18.78 2.20 9.33
C THR A 6 -19.18 1.08 8.36
N ASP A 7 -20.48 0.86 8.14
CA ASP A 7 -20.96 -0.15 7.17
C ASP A 7 -20.48 0.11 5.74
N THR A 8 -20.19 1.37 5.41
CA THR A 8 -19.73 1.79 4.08
C THR A 8 -18.23 2.07 4.03
N CYS A 9 -17.53 2.09 5.17
CA CYS A 9 -16.15 2.58 5.25
C CYS A 9 -15.23 1.62 6.00
N GLN A 10 -14.10 1.28 5.38
CA GLN A 10 -13.11 0.35 5.89
C GLN A 10 -11.71 0.95 5.74
N LEU A 11 -10.93 0.91 6.81
CA LEU A 11 -9.54 1.29 6.83
C LEU A 11 -8.68 0.02 6.81
N ASN A 12 -7.76 -0.05 5.87
CA ASN A 12 -6.74 -1.09 5.77
C ASN A 12 -5.40 -0.44 6.04
N GLY A 13 -4.52 -1.15 6.72
CA GLY A 13 -3.13 -0.75 6.84
C GLY A 13 -2.23 -1.93 7.13
N GLY A 14 -1.02 -1.88 6.62
CA GLY A 14 -0.08 -2.98 6.67
C GLY A 14 1.34 -2.46 6.81
N VAL A 15 2.17 -3.37 7.33
CA VAL A 15 3.61 -3.18 7.43
C VAL A 15 4.23 -4.50 7.05
N ASP A 16 5.00 -4.49 5.99
CA ASP A 16 5.72 -5.65 5.48
C ASP A 16 7.22 -5.36 5.51
N TYR A 17 7.99 -6.34 5.97
CA TYR A 17 9.43 -6.33 5.79
C TYR A 17 9.78 -7.09 4.52
N ARG A 18 10.38 -6.39 3.56
CA ARG A 18 10.90 -7.00 2.34
C ARG A 18 12.37 -7.37 2.53
N PHE A 19 12.70 -8.58 2.13
CA PHE A 19 14.07 -9.06 1.98
C PHE A 19 14.14 -9.90 0.71
N GLU A 20 14.81 -9.38 -0.30
CA GLU A 20 14.95 -10.01 -1.61
C GLU A 20 16.41 -9.94 -2.02
N ASP A 21 16.92 -11.02 -2.61
CA ASP A 21 18.28 -11.10 -3.15
C ASP A 21 18.19 -11.45 -4.63
N ASP A 22 18.35 -10.44 -5.49
CA ASP A 22 18.31 -10.61 -6.94
C ASP A 22 19.75 -10.53 -7.50
N SER A 23 20.16 -11.62 -8.16
CA SER A 23 21.44 -11.76 -8.85
C SER A 23 21.84 -10.59 -9.78
N ARG A 24 20.87 -9.83 -10.31
CA ARG A 24 21.10 -8.68 -11.20
C ARG A 24 21.00 -7.33 -10.50
N GLN A 25 20.22 -7.27 -9.42
CA GLN A 25 19.77 -6.02 -8.81
C GLN A 25 20.33 -5.81 -7.40
N GLY A 26 21.02 -6.82 -6.85
CA GLY A 26 21.56 -6.85 -5.51
C GLY A 26 20.50 -7.16 -4.44
N GLN A 27 20.95 -7.18 -3.20
CA GLN A 27 20.06 -7.31 -2.04
C GLN A 27 19.19 -6.06 -1.90
N THR A 28 17.89 -6.27 -1.80
CA THR A 28 16.88 -5.26 -1.46
C THR A 28 16.28 -5.62 -0.11
N ARG A 29 16.39 -4.72 0.86
CA ARG A 29 15.83 -4.93 2.20
C ARG A 29 15.19 -3.67 2.76
N GLY A 30 14.11 -3.81 3.51
CA GLY A 30 13.50 -2.68 4.19
C GLY A 30 12.02 -2.86 4.46
N PHE A 31 11.35 -1.76 4.76
CA PHE A 31 9.96 -1.78 5.16
C PHE A 31 9.08 -1.13 4.10
N GLN A 32 7.93 -1.75 3.87
CA GLN A 32 6.82 -1.22 3.12
C GLN A 32 5.67 -0.99 4.10
N TYR A 33 5.12 0.21 4.11
CA TYR A 33 3.96 0.59 4.89
C TYR A 33 2.85 0.94 3.93
N ASP A 34 1.65 0.40 4.16
CA ASP A 34 0.46 0.72 3.39
C ASP A 34 -0.66 1.22 4.30
N ALA A 35 -1.44 2.16 3.77
CA ALA A 35 -2.70 2.59 4.36
C ALA A 35 -3.71 2.83 3.22
N GLU A 36 -4.88 2.21 3.29
CA GLU A 36 -5.95 2.34 2.29
C GLU A 36 -7.28 2.61 2.99
N LEU A 37 -7.96 3.68 2.59
CA LEU A 37 -9.35 3.95 2.94
C LEU A 37 -10.25 3.48 1.80
N ALA A 38 -11.12 2.52 2.10
CA ALA A 38 -12.10 1.98 1.18
C ALA A 38 -13.51 2.46 1.57
N TYR A 39 -14.21 3.04 0.60
CA TYR A 39 -15.61 3.43 0.69
C TYR A 39 -16.44 2.63 -0.31
N THR A 40 -17.49 1.97 0.15
CA THR A 40 -18.42 1.23 -0.71
C THR A 40 -19.85 1.62 -0.38
N TYR A 41 -20.57 2.11 -1.37
CA TYR A 41 -21.99 2.43 -1.27
C TYR A 41 -22.75 1.96 -2.51
N ARG A 42 -23.66 1.00 -2.31
CA ARG A 42 -24.41 0.35 -3.39
C ARG A 42 -23.48 -0.21 -4.47
N GLN A 43 -23.59 0.32 -5.68
CA GLN A 43 -22.81 -0.05 -6.87
C GLN A 43 -21.49 0.72 -7.00
N LEU A 44 -21.24 1.71 -6.14
CA LEU A 44 -20.06 2.56 -6.19
C LEU A 44 -19.04 2.12 -5.13
N SER A 45 -17.79 1.99 -5.55
CA SER A 45 -16.65 1.77 -4.66
C SER A 45 -15.56 2.77 -4.98
N ALA A 46 -15.05 3.44 -3.95
CA ALA A 46 -13.93 4.35 -4.02
C ALA A 46 -12.85 3.88 -3.05
N ARG A 47 -11.59 3.92 -3.46
CA ARG A 47 -10.45 3.62 -2.60
C ARG A 47 -9.40 4.70 -2.77
N ILE A 48 -8.83 5.11 -1.67
CA ILE A 48 -7.70 6.05 -1.63
C ILE A 48 -6.64 5.41 -0.76
N GLY A 49 -5.42 5.31 -1.26
CA GLY A 49 -4.33 4.68 -0.53
C GLY A 49 -3.03 5.45 -0.64
N ALA A 50 -2.20 5.23 0.38
CA ALA A 50 -0.83 5.70 0.46
C ALA A 50 0.07 4.51 0.76
N GLU A 51 1.17 4.40 0.05
CA GLU A 51 2.23 3.42 0.29
C GLU A 51 3.54 4.16 0.51
N PHE A 52 4.20 3.88 1.62
CA PHE A 52 5.51 4.40 1.96
C PHE A 52 6.52 3.25 1.95
N ASN A 53 7.53 3.35 1.09
CA ASN A 53 8.58 2.35 0.97
C ASN A 53 9.91 2.97 1.42
N ARG A 54 10.54 2.33 2.40
CA ARG A 54 11.91 2.62 2.82
C ARG A 54 12.76 1.39 2.57
N LEU A 55 13.39 1.35 1.40
CA LEU A 55 14.14 0.19 0.92
C LEU A 55 15.61 0.56 0.71
N ASN A 56 16.49 -0.29 1.20
CA ASN A 56 17.93 -0.21 0.97
C ASN A 56 18.29 -1.16 -0.16
N ARG A 57 18.95 -0.63 -1.20
CA ARG A 57 19.40 -1.41 -2.37
C ARG A 57 20.75 -0.88 -2.84
N LEU A 58 21.73 -1.77 -3.00
CA LEU A 58 23.08 -1.45 -3.52
C LEU A 58 23.72 -0.24 -2.83
N ASP A 59 23.71 -0.23 -1.49
CA ASP A 59 24.22 0.86 -0.64
C ASP A 59 23.54 2.24 -0.81
N HIS A 60 22.41 2.29 -1.52
CA HIS A 60 21.55 3.46 -1.59
C HIS A 60 20.23 3.22 -0.86
N GLU A 61 19.93 4.12 0.08
CA GLU A 61 18.61 4.22 0.71
C GLU A 61 17.66 4.90 -0.27
N ARG A 62 16.58 4.20 -0.63
CA ARG A 62 15.52 4.71 -1.50
C ARG A 62 14.23 4.80 -0.71
N GLU A 63 13.87 6.03 -0.38
CA GLU A 63 12.54 6.37 0.13
C GLU A 63 11.61 6.71 -1.03
N SER A 64 10.38 6.20 -0.98
CA SER A 64 9.36 6.55 -1.97
C SER A 64 7.97 6.54 -1.35
N VAL A 65 7.14 7.46 -1.84
CA VAL A 65 5.74 7.59 -1.44
C VAL A 65 4.87 7.45 -2.69
N PHE A 66 3.91 6.56 -2.64
CA PHE A 66 2.93 6.38 -3.70
C PHE A 66 1.55 6.70 -3.17
N LEU A 67 0.84 7.58 -3.85
CA LEU A 67 -0.56 7.89 -3.58
C LEU A 67 -1.38 7.38 -4.75
N TYR A 68 -2.49 6.71 -4.46
CA TYR A 68 -3.39 6.26 -5.49
C TYR A 68 -4.85 6.47 -5.10
N MET A 69 -5.67 6.62 -6.14
CA MET A 69 -7.12 6.60 -6.03
C MET A 69 -7.70 5.65 -7.06
N ARG A 70 -8.70 4.88 -6.65
CA ARG A 70 -9.43 3.96 -7.53
C ARG A 70 -10.92 4.18 -7.34
N LEU A 71 -11.60 4.52 -8.43
CA LEU A 71 -13.05 4.62 -8.49
C LEU A 71 -13.58 3.49 -9.38
N LYS A 72 -14.51 2.69 -8.88
CA LYS A 72 -15.17 1.62 -9.62
C LYS A 72 -16.66 1.68 -9.38
N ARG A 73 -17.43 1.58 -10.48
CA ARG A 73 -18.87 1.37 -10.47
C ARG A 73 -19.16 -0.01 -11.07
N SER A 74 -19.90 -0.85 -10.35
CA SER A 74 -20.41 -2.12 -10.87
C SER A 74 -21.83 -1.89 -11.40
N PHE A 75 -22.07 -2.27 -12.66
CA PHE A 75 -23.39 -2.17 -13.30
C PHE A 75 -24.19 -3.45 -13.09
#